data_AF-Q9JKJ6-F1
#
_entry.id   AF-Q9JKJ6-F1
#
_cell.length_a   1.000
_cell.length_b   1.000
_cell.length_c   1.000
_cell.angle_alpha   90.00
_cell.angle_beta   90.00
_cell.angle_gamma   90.00
#
_symmetry.space_group_name_H-M   'P 1'
#
loop_
_entity.id
_entity.type
_entity.pdbx_description
1 polymer ?
#
loop_
_entity_poly.entity_id
_entity_poly.type
_entity_poly.pdbx_seq_one_letter_code
_entity_poly.pdbx_strand_id
1 'polypeptide(L)'
;MGPKLLESRLCLLLLLGFVIMVASFQIPPGLTPSQWFEIQHVNNRTNLRCNPAMRIVNGYTRRCKNINTFLNTSFPAVARVCGRPNTNCTRSPGTNCHNSSAQVSLTYCNLTNPGSHYTQCQYQMTPARKFYRVACNNRTPQDNGSYAVVPVHLDGTF
;
A
#
# COMPACT_ATOMS: atom_id res chain seq x y z
N MET A 1 17.14 -40.66 17.72
CA MET A 1 16.72 -39.96 16.48
C MET A 1 15.83 -38.79 16.88
N GLY A 2 16.36 -37.58 17.01
CA GLY A 2 15.64 -36.44 17.62
C GLY A 2 16.04 -35.03 17.14
N PRO A 3 17.31 -34.75 16.77
CA PRO A 3 17.70 -33.38 16.38
C PRO A 3 17.31 -33.01 14.94
N LYS A 4 17.37 -33.97 13.99
CA LYS A 4 17.06 -33.71 12.56
C LYS A 4 15.60 -33.34 12.28
N LEU A 5 14.67 -33.77 13.14
CA LEU A 5 13.23 -33.57 12.96
C LEU A 5 12.78 -32.19 13.46
N LEU A 6 13.45 -31.66 14.48
CA LEU A 6 13.22 -30.30 15.01
C LEU A 6 13.79 -29.24 14.06
N GLU A 7 14.99 -29.44 13.51
CA GLU A 7 15.56 -28.55 12.49
C GLU A 7 14.73 -28.51 11.21
N SER A 8 14.26 -29.65 10.73
CA SER A 8 13.40 -29.72 9.54
C SER A 8 12.08 -28.95 9.74
N ARG A 9 11.46 -29.07 10.92
CA ARG A 9 10.26 -28.28 11.27
C ARG A 9 10.55 -26.79 11.36
N LEU A 10 11.68 -26.39 11.95
CA LEU A 10 12.07 -24.98 12.06
C LEU A 10 12.34 -24.37 10.68
N CYS A 11 13.06 -25.09 9.81
CA CYS A 11 13.26 -24.69 8.41
C CYS A 11 11.93 -24.56 7.66
N LEU A 12 11.01 -25.50 7.84
CA LEU A 12 9.69 -25.43 7.20
C LEU A 12 8.88 -24.22 7.68
N LEU A 13 8.89 -23.92 8.98
CA LEU A 13 8.22 -22.74 9.54
C LEU A 13 8.84 -21.43 9.05
N LEU A 14 10.18 -21.37 8.94
CA LEU A 14 10.90 -20.22 8.38
C LEU A 14 10.55 -20.01 6.90
N LEU A 15 10.51 -21.09 6.11
CA LEU A 15 10.11 -21.05 4.70
C LEU A 15 8.65 -20.61 4.54
N LEU A 16 7.73 -21.14 5.36
CA LEU A 16 6.33 -20.70 5.35
C LEU A 16 6.20 -19.22 5.73
N GLY A 17 6.93 -18.77 6.75
CA GLY A 17 6.98 -17.37 7.14
C GLY A 17 7.48 -16.46 6.02
N PHE A 18 8.50 -16.89 5.29
CA PHE A 18 9.06 -16.16 4.15
C PHE A 18 8.07 -16.09 2.98
N VAL A 19 7.40 -17.19 2.62
CA VAL A 19 6.39 -17.22 1.54
C VAL A 19 5.20 -16.30 1.84
N ILE A 20 4.73 -16.29 3.10
CA ILE A 20 3.63 -15.40 3.53
C ILE A 20 4.04 -13.93 3.44
N MET A 21 5.29 -13.61 3.78
CA MET A 21 5.83 -12.25 3.71
C MET A 21 5.93 -11.77 2.25
N VAL A 22 6.49 -12.57 1.34
CA VAL A 22 6.63 -12.22 -0.08
C VAL A 22 5.27 -12.00 -0.76
N ALA A 23 4.27 -12.83 -0.45
CA ALA A 23 2.93 -12.69 -1.01
C ALA A 23 2.23 -11.35 -0.64
N SER A 24 2.67 -10.69 0.43
CA SER A 24 2.08 -9.42 0.90
C SER A 24 2.55 -8.20 0.11
N PHE A 25 3.61 -8.35 -0.69
CA PHE A 25 4.19 -7.28 -1.53
C PHE A 25 3.84 -7.42 -3.02
N GLN A 26 3.04 -8.41 -3.41
CA GLN A 26 2.77 -8.66 -4.82
C GLN A 26 1.73 -7.68 -5.38
N ILE A 27 2.07 -7.07 -6.51
CA ILE A 27 1.15 -6.30 -7.33
C ILE A 27 0.20 -7.30 -8.01
N PRO A 28 -1.13 -7.10 -7.93
CA PRO A 28 -2.09 -7.99 -8.59
C PRO A 28 -1.83 -8.10 -10.10
N PRO A 29 -2.04 -9.28 -10.72
CA PRO A 29 -1.85 -9.45 -12.16
C PRO A 29 -2.66 -8.43 -12.97
N GLY A 30 -2.04 -7.90 -14.04
CA GLY A 30 -2.68 -6.93 -14.93
C GLY A 30 -2.68 -5.49 -14.43
N LEU A 31 -2.08 -5.19 -13.27
CA LEU A 31 -1.89 -3.84 -12.77
C LEU A 31 -0.43 -3.39 -12.84
N THR A 32 -0.21 -2.10 -13.12
CA THR A 32 1.08 -1.45 -12.89
C THR A 32 1.26 -1.13 -11.40
N PRO A 33 2.50 -0.89 -10.93
CA PRO A 33 2.72 -0.39 -9.57
C PRO A 33 1.95 0.90 -9.26
N SER A 34 1.81 1.80 -10.25
CA SER A 34 1.12 3.08 -10.11
C SER A 34 -0.40 2.92 -10.00
N GLN A 35 -0.99 2.07 -10.84
CA GLN A 35 -2.42 1.73 -10.74
C GLN A 35 -2.73 1.08 -9.39
N TRP A 36 -1.86 0.18 -8.92
CA TRP A 36 -2.04 -0.44 -7.60
C TRP A 36 -1.84 0.54 -6.45
N PHE A 37 -0.91 1.49 -6.58
CA PHE A 37 -0.78 2.61 -5.66
C PHE A 37 -2.08 3.42 -5.59
N GLU A 38 -2.66 3.78 -6.74
CA GLU A 38 -3.90 4.56 -6.79
C GLU A 38 -5.05 3.82 -6.10
N ILE A 39 -5.27 2.55 -6.44
CA ILE A 39 -6.32 1.71 -5.83
C ILE A 39 -6.17 1.62 -4.31
N GLN A 40 -4.94 1.49 -3.81
CA GLN A 40 -4.71 1.33 -2.37
C GLN A 40 -4.71 2.65 -1.61
N HIS A 41 -4.21 3.73 -2.20
CA HIS A 41 -3.80 4.89 -1.41
C HIS A 41 -4.47 6.20 -1.81
N VAL A 42 -5.19 6.26 -2.92
CA VAL A 42 -5.83 7.51 -3.35
C VAL A 42 -7.34 7.39 -3.19
N ASN A 43 -7.92 8.36 -2.48
CA ASN A 43 -9.37 8.51 -2.38
C ASN A 43 -9.77 9.94 -2.73
N ASN A 44 -10.46 10.11 -3.85
CA ASN A 44 -11.00 11.39 -4.29
C ASN A 44 -12.48 11.61 -3.88
N ARG A 45 -13.00 10.83 -2.90
CA ARG A 45 -14.39 10.94 -2.43
C ARG A 45 -14.43 11.60 -1.04
N THR A 46 -15.43 12.44 -0.80
CA THR A 46 -15.57 13.24 0.44
C THR A 46 -15.98 12.44 1.69
N ASN A 47 -16.41 11.18 1.56
CA ASN A 47 -16.91 10.38 2.69
C ASN A 47 -16.46 8.91 2.61
N LEU A 48 -15.15 8.67 2.61
CA LEU A 48 -14.62 7.30 2.59
C LEU A 48 -14.97 6.57 3.89
N ARG A 49 -15.51 5.35 3.73
CA ARG A 49 -15.68 4.37 4.81
C ARG A 49 -14.73 3.20 4.57
N CYS A 50 -14.05 2.75 5.62
CA CYS A 50 -13.01 1.73 5.50
C CYS A 50 -13.54 0.39 4.98
N ASN A 51 -14.65 -0.14 5.52
CA ASN A 51 -15.18 -1.44 5.09
C ASN A 51 -15.44 -1.55 3.57
N PRO A 52 -16.22 -0.65 2.92
CA PRO A 52 -16.41 -0.74 1.48
C PRO A 52 -15.16 -0.42 0.67
N ALA A 53 -14.31 0.53 1.11
CA ALA A 53 -13.08 0.85 0.40
C ALA A 53 -12.08 -0.32 0.43
N MET A 54 -11.90 -0.93 1.59
CA MET A 54 -11.02 -2.09 1.76
C MET A 54 -11.56 -3.33 1.06
N ARG A 55 -12.87 -3.48 0.85
CA ARG A 55 -13.41 -4.58 0.03
C ARG A 55 -12.87 -4.54 -1.40
N ILE A 56 -12.63 -3.36 -1.96
CA ILE A 56 -12.02 -3.20 -3.30
C ILE A 56 -10.57 -3.70 -3.24
N VAL A 57 -9.75 -3.15 -2.33
CA VAL A 57 -8.34 -3.52 -2.16
C VAL A 57 -8.18 -5.03 -1.90
N ASN A 58 -8.94 -5.55 -0.95
CA ASN A 58 -8.93 -6.97 -0.58
C ASN A 58 -9.47 -7.87 -1.69
N GLY A 59 -10.30 -7.35 -2.60
CA GLY A 59 -10.81 -8.07 -3.77
C GLY A 59 -9.71 -8.46 -4.75
N TYR A 60 -8.69 -7.62 -4.90
CA TYR A 60 -7.54 -7.90 -5.76
C TYR A 60 -6.59 -8.95 -5.18
N THR A 61 -6.41 -8.96 -3.86
CA THR A 61 -5.47 -9.89 -3.18
C THR A 61 -6.15 -11.12 -2.60
N ARG A 62 -7.49 -11.14 -2.57
CA ARG A 62 -8.34 -12.16 -1.94
C ARG A 62 -8.06 -12.34 -0.44
N ARG A 63 -7.50 -11.32 0.22
CA ARG A 63 -7.09 -11.33 1.63
C ARG A 63 -7.43 -10.02 2.30
N CYS A 64 -7.75 -10.05 3.60
CA CYS A 64 -7.90 -8.82 4.38
C CYS A 64 -6.52 -8.21 4.64
N LYS A 65 -6.26 -7.04 4.09
CA LYS A 65 -5.03 -6.29 4.40
C LYS A 65 -5.13 -5.71 5.81
N ASN A 66 -4.10 -5.89 6.65
CA ASN A 66 -4.13 -5.48 8.06
C ASN A 66 -4.28 -3.97 8.26
N ILE A 67 -3.49 -3.19 7.52
CA ILE A 67 -3.48 -1.72 7.63
C ILE A 67 -3.46 -1.15 6.22
N ASN A 68 -4.28 -0.13 6.00
CA ASN A 68 -4.23 0.67 4.79
C ASN A 68 -4.43 2.14 5.11
N THR A 69 -3.74 3.01 4.36
CA THR A 69 -3.91 4.46 4.47
C THR A 69 -4.43 4.98 3.15
N PHE A 70 -5.58 5.66 3.18
CA PHE A 70 -6.08 6.44 2.06
C PHE A 70 -5.69 7.90 2.25
N LEU A 71 -5.00 8.46 1.26
CA LEU A 71 -4.82 9.89 1.08
C LEU A 71 -6.13 10.44 0.50
N ASN A 72 -6.84 11.30 1.24
CA ASN A 72 -8.08 11.92 0.77
C ASN A 72 -7.76 13.11 -0.13
N THR A 73 -7.25 12.80 -1.32
CA THR A 73 -6.77 13.71 -2.35
C THR A 73 -6.91 13.06 -3.74
N SER A 74 -6.53 13.77 -4.79
CA SER A 74 -6.58 13.26 -6.16
C SER A 74 -5.25 12.66 -6.61
N PHE A 75 -5.29 11.68 -7.52
CA PHE A 75 -4.08 11.10 -8.11
C PHE A 75 -3.18 12.16 -8.76
N PRO A 76 -3.68 13.14 -9.53
CA PRO A 76 -2.85 14.23 -10.06
C PRO A 76 -2.11 15.02 -8.97
N ALA A 77 -2.74 15.23 -7.80
CA ALA A 77 -2.09 15.91 -6.70
C ALA A 77 -0.94 15.10 -6.10
N VAL A 78 -1.10 13.78 -6.00
CA VAL A 78 -0.02 12.89 -5.57
C VAL A 78 1.08 12.80 -6.62
N ALA A 79 0.75 12.66 -7.90
CA ALA A 79 1.72 12.61 -9.00
C ALA A 79 2.59 13.88 -9.07
N ARG A 80 2.02 15.06 -8.78
CA ARG A 80 2.81 16.30 -8.67
C ARG A 80 3.87 16.26 -7.56
N VAL A 81 3.68 15.46 -6.51
CA VAL A 81 4.69 15.28 -5.45
C VAL A 81 5.95 14.63 -6.00
N CYS A 82 5.84 13.76 -7.01
CA CYS A 82 6.99 13.13 -7.67
C CYS A 82 7.92 14.13 -8.38
N GLY A 83 7.47 15.35 -8.66
CA GLY A 83 8.30 16.42 -9.21
C GLY A 83 9.09 17.20 -8.15
N ARG A 84 8.96 16.87 -6.85
CA ARG A 84 9.71 17.53 -5.78
C ARG A 84 11.10 16.91 -5.61
N PRO A 85 12.03 17.57 -4.90
CA PRO A 85 13.36 17.02 -4.67
C PRO A 85 13.32 15.62 -4.04
N ASN A 86 14.23 14.78 -4.50
CA ASN A 86 14.46 13.44 -3.98
C ASN A 86 14.83 13.48 -2.50
N THR A 87 14.39 12.47 -1.76
CA THR A 87 14.79 12.18 -0.38
C THR A 87 14.93 10.67 -0.18
N ASN A 88 15.62 10.28 0.88
CA ASN A 88 15.72 8.88 1.25
C ASN A 88 14.35 8.31 1.64
N CYS A 89 14.03 7.14 1.14
CA CYS A 89 12.88 6.36 1.58
C CYS A 89 13.14 5.85 3.01
N THR A 90 12.08 5.80 3.82
CA THR A 90 12.15 5.38 5.22
C THR A 90 11.88 3.90 5.42
N ARG A 91 11.15 3.27 4.49
CA ARG A 91 10.76 1.86 4.59
C ARG A 91 11.43 0.94 3.57
N SER A 92 12.22 1.50 2.66
CA SER A 92 12.98 0.74 1.68
C SER A 92 14.32 1.41 1.39
N PRO A 93 15.34 0.63 0.96
CA PRO A 93 16.53 1.20 0.35
C PRO A 93 16.14 1.90 -0.95
N GLY A 94 16.18 3.24 -0.97
CA GLY A 94 15.81 4.03 -2.14
C GLY A 94 15.96 5.53 -1.90
N THR A 95 16.28 6.27 -2.95
CA THR A 95 16.41 7.74 -2.94
C THR A 95 15.35 8.42 -3.82
N ASN A 96 14.42 7.64 -4.38
CA ASN A 96 13.33 8.09 -5.24
C ASN A 96 12.05 8.44 -4.45
N CYS A 97 12.20 8.81 -3.17
CA CYS A 97 11.09 9.26 -2.36
C CYS A 97 10.94 10.78 -2.42
N HIS A 98 9.70 11.26 -2.24
CA HIS A 98 9.35 12.68 -2.34
C HIS A 98 8.34 13.03 -1.26
N ASN A 99 8.62 14.12 -0.52
CA ASN A 99 7.74 14.61 0.54
C ASN A 99 6.66 15.54 -0.04
N SER A 100 5.41 15.40 0.39
CA SER A 100 4.35 16.38 0.11
C SER A 100 4.72 17.77 0.65
N SER A 101 4.33 18.84 -0.05
CA SER A 101 4.52 20.22 0.42
C SER A 101 3.47 20.69 1.41
N ALA A 102 2.33 20.00 1.47
CA ALA A 102 1.20 20.34 2.33
C ALA A 102 0.61 19.08 2.94
N GLN A 103 0.01 19.23 4.12
CA GLN A 103 -0.75 18.16 4.73
C GLN A 103 -2.06 17.92 3.98
N VAL A 104 -2.47 16.65 3.91
CA VAL A 104 -3.77 16.24 3.38
C VAL A 104 -4.56 15.52 4.46
N SER A 105 -5.89 15.50 4.33
CA SER A 105 -6.71 14.59 5.14
C SER A 105 -6.39 13.15 4.75
N LEU A 106 -6.28 12.29 5.75
CA LEU A 106 -5.99 10.88 5.63
C LEU A 106 -7.08 10.06 6.31
N THR A 107 -7.24 8.83 5.84
CA THR A 107 -8.03 7.82 6.54
C THR A 107 -7.20 6.57 6.75
N TYR A 108 -6.91 6.24 8.00
CA TYR A 108 -6.34 4.95 8.37
C TYR A 108 -7.47 3.93 8.51
N CYS A 109 -7.27 2.77 7.89
CA CYS A 109 -8.15 1.61 8.00
C CYS A 109 -7.36 0.48 8.64
N ASN A 110 -7.67 0.19 9.91
CA ASN A 110 -7.03 -0.86 10.68
C ASN A 110 -7.98 -2.04 10.83
N LEU A 111 -7.57 -3.23 10.41
CA LEU A 111 -8.37 -4.44 10.48
C LEU A 111 -8.69 -4.77 11.94
N THR A 112 -9.98 -4.91 12.26
CA THR A 112 -10.44 -5.33 13.60
C THR A 112 -10.98 -6.75 13.60
N ASN A 113 -11.53 -7.20 12.48
CA ASN A 113 -11.99 -8.58 12.30
C ASN A 113 -11.67 -9.05 10.87
N PRO A 114 -10.88 -10.11 10.68
CA PRO A 114 -10.58 -10.66 9.36
C PRO A 114 -11.82 -11.26 8.66
N GLY A 115 -12.85 -11.68 9.38
CA GLY A 115 -13.97 -12.44 8.79
C GLY A 115 -13.52 -13.78 8.19
N SER A 116 -14.46 -14.58 7.68
CA SER A 116 -14.13 -15.85 7.00
C SER A 116 -13.82 -15.66 5.51
N HIS A 117 -14.18 -14.51 4.94
CA HIS A 117 -13.95 -14.17 3.54
C HIS A 117 -13.59 -12.69 3.38
N TYR A 118 -12.81 -12.34 2.35
CA TYR A 118 -12.28 -10.98 2.14
C TYR A 118 -13.36 -9.89 1.96
N THR A 119 -14.61 -10.28 1.70
CA THR A 119 -15.76 -9.36 1.61
C THR A 119 -16.36 -8.96 2.95
N GLN A 120 -16.00 -9.69 4.02
CA GLN A 120 -16.56 -9.58 5.38
C GLN A 120 -15.61 -8.93 6.39
N CYS A 121 -14.38 -8.59 5.97
CA CYS A 121 -13.40 -7.91 6.82
C CYS A 121 -14.01 -6.64 7.44
N GLN A 122 -13.78 -6.42 8.74
CA GLN A 122 -14.18 -5.21 9.45
C GLN A 122 -12.96 -4.36 9.78
N TYR A 123 -13.10 -3.06 9.60
CA TYR A 123 -12.03 -2.09 9.80
C TYR A 123 -12.47 -0.96 10.72
N GLN A 124 -11.60 -0.61 11.66
CA GLN A 124 -11.68 0.66 12.37
C GLN A 124 -11.13 1.77 11.47
N MET A 125 -11.86 2.89 11.44
CA MET A 125 -11.49 4.10 10.72
C MET A 125 -10.91 5.13 11.68
N THR A 126 -9.72 5.65 11.39
CA THR A 126 -9.12 6.77 12.12
C THR A 126 -8.77 7.90 11.15
N PRO A 127 -9.46 9.05 11.20
CA PRO A 127 -9.12 10.21 10.38
C PRO A 127 -7.85 10.89 10.92
N ALA A 128 -7.07 11.50 10.04
CA ALA A 128 -5.90 12.30 10.42
C ALA A 128 -5.62 13.40 9.38
N ARG A 129 -4.72 14.32 9.70
CA ARG A 129 -4.18 15.31 8.75
C ARG A 129 -2.66 15.34 8.89
N LYS A 130 -1.94 14.92 7.86
CA LYS A 130 -0.48 14.75 7.89
C LYS A 130 0.16 15.03 6.55
N PHE A 131 1.48 15.25 6.56
CA PHE A 131 2.29 15.15 5.36
C PHE A 131 2.45 13.68 4.99
N TYR A 132 2.84 13.42 3.75
CA TYR A 132 3.09 12.07 3.24
C TYR A 132 4.34 12.04 2.37
N ARG A 133 4.93 10.84 2.28
CA ARG A 133 6.08 10.54 1.44
C ARG A 133 5.71 9.42 0.47
N VAL A 134 5.95 9.64 -0.81
CA VAL A 134 5.74 8.64 -1.86
C VAL A 134 7.05 8.30 -2.53
N ALA A 135 7.26 7.03 -2.86
CA ALA A 135 8.28 6.63 -3.82
C ALA A 135 7.71 6.76 -5.23
N CYS A 136 8.48 7.29 -6.16
CA CYS A 136 8.06 7.50 -7.54
C CYS A 136 9.04 6.87 -8.53
N ASN A 137 8.51 6.35 -9.64
CA ASN A 137 9.28 5.77 -10.73
C ASN A 137 8.81 6.33 -12.08
N ASN A 138 9.61 6.12 -13.14
CA ASN A 138 9.15 6.35 -14.49
C ASN A 138 7.88 5.52 -14.77
N ARG A 139 6.93 6.10 -15.49
CA ARG A 139 5.69 5.40 -15.87
C ARG A 139 5.99 4.19 -16.76
N THR A 140 5.13 3.19 -16.70
CA THR A 140 5.14 2.10 -17.69
C THR A 140 4.33 2.50 -18.94
N PRO A 141 4.40 1.73 -20.04
CA PRO A 141 3.55 1.96 -21.21
C PRO A 141 2.05 1.83 -20.95
N GLN A 142 1.65 1.06 -19.93
CA GLN A 142 0.25 0.85 -19.54
C GLN A 142 -0.30 1.97 -18.64
N ASP A 143 0.58 2.77 -18.04
CA ASP A 143 0.18 3.93 -17.25
C ASP A 143 -0.34 5.07 -18.13
N ASN A 144 -1.08 6.00 -17.52
CA ASN A 144 -1.54 7.22 -18.19
C ASN A 144 -0.35 8.03 -18.72
N GLY A 145 -0.31 8.28 -20.03
CA GLY A 145 0.76 9.02 -20.72
C GLY A 145 0.92 10.48 -20.30
N SER A 146 -0.04 11.04 -19.55
CA SER A 146 0.01 12.43 -19.05
C SER A 146 1.10 12.68 -18.01
N TYR A 147 1.68 11.64 -17.41
CA TYR A 147 2.70 11.76 -16.37
C TYR A 147 3.95 10.96 -16.73
N ALA A 148 5.12 11.60 -16.83
CA ALA A 148 6.38 10.87 -17.09
C ALA A 148 6.83 10.05 -15.87
N VAL A 149 6.57 10.56 -14.67
CA VAL A 149 6.92 9.95 -13.37
C VAL A 149 5.64 9.82 -12.55
N VAL A 150 5.46 8.66 -11.92
CA VAL A 150 4.22 8.27 -11.21
C VAL A 150 4.53 7.71 -9.82
N PRO A 151 3.62 7.90 -8.84
CA PRO A 151 3.78 7.32 -7.51
C PRO A 151 3.56 5.82 -7.56
N VAL A 152 4.44 5.06 -6.90
CA VAL A 152 4.39 3.58 -6.90
C VAL A 152 4.32 2.99 -5.49
N HIS A 153 4.62 3.79 -4.46
CA HIS A 153 4.59 3.34 -3.07
C HIS A 153 4.30 4.50 -2.11
N LEU A 154 3.52 4.23 -1.07
CA LEU A 154 3.34 5.15 0.07
C LEU A 154 4.36 4.79 1.16
N ASP A 155 5.51 5.47 1.13
CA ASP A 155 6.61 5.21 2.06
C ASP A 155 6.26 5.59 3.50
N GLY A 156 5.50 6.67 3.70
CA GLY A 156 5.07 7.06 5.05
C GLY A 156 4.19 8.29 5.13
N THR A 157 3.75 8.58 6.35
CA THR A 157 2.97 9.77 6.72
C THR A 157 3.55 10.36 7.99
N PHE A 158 3.75 11.67 8.06
CA PHE A 158 4.38 12.36 9.19
C PHE A 158 3.62 13.63 9.57
#